data_AF-A0A251XJB9-F1
#
_entry.id   AF-A0A251XJB9-F1
#
_cell.length_a   1.000
_cell.length_b   1.000
_cell.length_c   1.000
_cell.angle_alpha   90.00
_cell.angle_beta   90.00
_cell.angle_gamma   90.00
#
_symmetry.space_group_name_H-M   'P 1'
#
loop_
_entity.id
_entity.type
_entity.pdbx_description
1 polymer ?
#
loop_
_entity_poly.entity_id
_entity_poly.type
_entity_poly.pdbx_seq_one_letter_code
_entity_poly.pdbx_strand_id
1 'polypeptide(L)'
;MRAIRFDEAEGAYVVESVDAAGTAHVHRARNLVVGVGTPPWLPEAVRDLPGVVHSSGYLGAKAALQERDAITVVGSGQSAAEIYRDLLEDVDSRGYRLDWITRSPRFFPLEYTRLTLEMTSPEYSDHFFGLPADARDVLLREQRNLYKGIDSELIDEIFQTLYRKRLAFDALRAEGGSRRAATRDPACRPGC
;
A
#
# COMPACT_ATOMS: atom_id res chain seq x y z
N MET A 1 24.59 6.95 8.06
CA MET A 1 25.52 7.92 7.44
C MET A 1 25.23 9.28 8.03
N ARG A 2 26.24 10.00 8.52
CA ARG A 2 26.09 11.31 9.17
C ARG A 2 26.56 12.47 8.28
N ALA A 3 27.71 12.31 7.64
CA ALA A 3 28.29 13.33 6.78
C ALA A 3 29.07 12.71 5.63
N ILE A 4 29.11 13.42 4.52
CA ILE A 4 29.97 13.13 3.38
C ILE A 4 30.72 14.42 3.06
N ARG A 5 32.04 14.35 2.92
CA ARG A 5 32.87 15.43 2.38
C ARG A 5 33.83 14.88 1.34
N PHE A 6 34.24 15.74 0.42
CA PHE A 6 35.34 15.44 -0.50
C PHE A 6 36.64 16.05 0.05
N ASP A 7 37.69 15.25 0.09
CA ASP A 7 39.03 15.68 0.47
C ASP A 7 39.86 15.90 -0.79
N GLU A 8 40.07 17.16 -1.16
CA GLU A 8 40.79 17.52 -2.39
C GLU A 8 42.27 17.10 -2.35
N ALA A 9 42.90 17.09 -1.17
CA ALA A 9 44.31 16.74 -1.03
C ALA A 9 44.54 15.23 -1.25
N GLU A 10 43.61 14.40 -0.76
CA GLU A 10 43.69 12.94 -0.92
C GLU A 10 42.97 12.44 -2.19
N GLY A 11 42.20 13.31 -2.87
CA GLY A 11 41.38 12.95 -4.01
C GLY A 11 40.37 11.86 -3.68
N ALA A 12 39.76 11.94 -2.49
CA ALA A 12 38.91 10.89 -1.93
C ALA A 12 37.69 11.46 -1.19
N TYR A 13 36.58 10.72 -1.21
CA TYR A 13 35.44 10.94 -0.33
C TYR A 13 35.75 10.43 1.07
N VAL A 14 35.41 11.23 2.07
CA VAL A 14 35.41 10.88 3.49
C VAL A 14 33.96 10.76 3.94
N VAL A 15 33.56 9.57 4.36
CA VAL A 15 32.19 9.27 4.80
C VAL A 15 32.20 8.95 6.28
N GLU A 16 31.42 9.73 7.04
CA GLU A 16 31.20 9.49 8.46
C GLU A 16 29.92 8.68 8.65
N SER A 17 30.01 7.57 9.36
CA SER A 17 28.86 6.74 9.72
C SER A 17 28.84 6.42 11.20
N VAL A 18 27.68 6.00 11.67
CA VAL A 18 27.50 5.49 13.03
C VAL A 18 26.79 4.16 12.91
N ASP A 19 27.32 3.15 13.60
CA ASP A 19 26.72 1.83 13.64
C ASP A 19 25.53 1.76 14.62
N ALA A 20 24.87 0.60 14.68
CA ALA A 20 23.75 0.38 15.58
C ALA A 20 24.11 0.51 17.07
N ALA A 21 25.38 0.32 17.43
CA ALA A 21 25.88 0.48 18.80
C ALA A 21 26.22 1.94 19.15
N GLY A 22 26.11 2.87 18.20
CA GLY A 22 26.44 4.28 18.40
C GLY A 22 27.91 4.61 18.16
N THR A 23 28.72 3.66 17.70
CA THR A 23 30.15 3.89 17.43
C THR A 23 30.33 4.63 16.11
N ALA A 24 31.15 5.67 16.12
CA ALA A 24 31.46 6.44 14.92
C ALA A 24 32.57 5.78 14.10
N HIS A 25 32.38 5.75 12.78
CA HIS A 25 33.30 5.19 11.80
C HIS A 25 33.60 6.22 10.71
N VAL A 26 34.83 6.21 10.22
CA VAL A 26 35.27 7.06 9.10
C VAL A 26 35.78 6.17 7.99
N HIS A 27 35.16 6.29 6.82
CA HIS A 27 35.50 5.54 5.61
C HIS A 27 36.09 6.47 4.57
N ARG A 28 37.09 5.99 3.83
CA ARG A 28 37.71 6.72 2.71
C ARG A 28 37.61 5.92 1.44
N ALA A 29 37.17 6.55 0.36
CA ALA A 29 37.05 5.92 -0.95
C ALA A 29 37.20 6.93 -2.10
N ARG A 30 37.75 6.49 -3.23
CA ARG A 30 37.83 7.34 -4.43
C ARG A 30 36.49 7.54 -5.12
N ASN A 31 35.61 6.54 -5.05
CA ASN A 31 34.29 6.55 -5.64
C ASN A 31 33.23 6.34 -4.56
N LEU A 32 32.12 7.07 -4.68
CA LEU A 32 30.98 6.97 -3.79
C LEU A 32 29.72 6.67 -4.60
N VAL A 33 29.00 5.63 -4.22
CA VAL A 33 27.69 5.28 -4.77
C VAL A 33 26.65 5.43 -3.65
N VAL A 34 25.61 6.23 -3.88
CA VAL A 34 24.57 6.49 -2.88
C VAL A 34 23.28 5.76 -3.27
N GLY A 35 23.02 4.64 -2.62
CA GLY A 35 21.86 3.77 -2.85
C GLY A 35 20.96 3.60 -1.62
N VAL A 36 20.68 4.68 -0.88
CA VAL A 36 19.96 4.62 0.41
C VAL A 36 18.43 4.47 0.28
N GLY A 37 17.91 4.35 -0.94
CA GLY A 37 16.49 4.27 -1.21
C GLY A 37 15.76 5.61 -0.99
N THR A 38 14.44 5.53 -0.83
CA THR A 38 13.58 6.71 -0.59
C THR A 38 13.05 6.70 0.84
N PRO A 39 12.94 7.86 1.50
CA PRO A 39 12.31 7.94 2.81
C PRO A 39 10.79 7.76 2.70
N PRO A 40 10.13 7.22 3.73
CA PRO A 40 8.68 7.28 3.89
C PRO A 40 8.13 8.68 3.65
N TRP A 41 7.02 8.79 2.93
CA TRP A 41 6.36 10.06 2.67
C TRP A 41 4.91 10.03 3.17
N LEU A 42 4.57 11.00 4.00
CA LEU A 42 3.20 11.25 4.46
C LEU A 42 2.74 12.62 3.97
N PRO A 43 1.49 12.76 3.47
CA PRO A 43 0.91 14.05 3.18
C PRO A 43 0.93 14.97 4.42
N GLU A 44 1.18 16.25 4.21
CA GLU A 44 1.27 17.24 5.30
C GLU A 44 0.02 17.23 6.19
N ALA A 45 -1.16 17.15 5.58
CA ALA A 45 -2.45 17.15 6.27
C ALA A 45 -2.65 16.00 7.28
N VAL A 46 -1.88 14.91 7.19
CA VAL A 46 -2.01 13.74 8.08
C VAL A 46 -0.79 13.50 8.96
N ARG A 47 0.27 14.30 8.82
CA ARG A 47 1.56 14.03 9.48
C ARG A 47 1.47 14.05 11.00
N ASP A 48 0.71 14.99 11.54
CA ASP A 48 0.60 15.22 12.99
C ASP A 48 -0.68 14.62 13.60
N LEU A 49 -1.44 13.85 12.81
CA LEU A 49 -2.65 13.19 13.29
C LEU A 49 -2.29 11.92 14.08
N PRO A 50 -2.95 11.67 15.22
CA PRO A 50 -2.76 10.43 15.96
C PRO A 50 -3.30 9.23 15.16
N GLY A 51 -2.65 8.07 15.31
CA GLY A 51 -3.10 6.83 14.66
C GLY A 51 -2.75 6.69 13.18
N VAL A 52 -1.95 7.61 12.63
CA VAL A 52 -1.44 7.51 11.25
C VAL A 52 -0.18 6.65 11.23
N VAL A 53 -0.16 5.63 10.36
CA VAL A 53 0.96 4.71 10.18
C VAL A 53 1.32 4.66 8.70
N HIS A 54 2.58 4.94 8.37
CA HIS A 54 3.10 4.72 7.01
C HIS A 54 3.23 3.21 6.75
N SER A 55 3.02 2.76 5.51
CA SER A 55 3.06 1.33 5.14
C SER A 55 4.34 0.60 5.58
N SER A 56 5.48 1.28 5.59
CA SER A 56 6.76 0.73 6.08
C SER A 56 6.75 0.33 7.56
N GLY A 57 5.84 0.89 8.36
CA GLY A 57 5.66 0.55 9.78
C GLY A 57 4.48 -0.38 10.05
N TYR A 58 3.79 -0.86 9.00
CA TYR A 58 2.54 -1.59 9.12
C TYR A 58 2.65 -2.82 10.03
N LEU A 59 3.63 -3.69 9.81
CA LEU A 59 3.75 -4.96 10.55
C LEU A 59 3.90 -4.72 12.06
N GLY A 60 4.64 -3.69 12.48
CA GLY A 60 4.79 -3.34 13.89
C GLY A 60 3.54 -2.72 14.50
N ALA A 61 2.67 -2.13 13.69
CA ALA A 61 1.44 -1.47 14.14
C ALA A 61 0.17 -2.32 13.96
N LYS A 62 0.21 -3.42 13.20
CA LYS A 62 -0.95 -4.23 12.80
C LYS A 62 -1.84 -4.57 14.00
N ALA A 63 -1.26 -5.14 15.06
CA ALA A 63 -2.02 -5.51 16.25
C ALA A 63 -2.76 -4.32 16.86
N ALA A 64 -2.10 -3.16 17.02
CA ALA A 64 -2.71 -1.96 17.59
C ALA A 64 -3.77 -1.33 16.66
N LEU A 65 -3.62 -1.49 15.34
CA LEU A 65 -4.63 -1.06 14.36
C LEU A 65 -5.88 -1.93 14.44
N GLN A 66 -5.73 -3.25 14.60
CA GLN A 66 -6.84 -4.20 14.67
C GLN A 66 -7.71 -4.07 15.93
N GLU A 67 -7.24 -3.35 16.95
CA GLU A 67 -8.03 -2.99 18.15
C GLU A 67 -8.86 -1.71 17.96
N ARG A 68 -8.85 -1.09 16.76
CA ARG A 68 -9.65 0.11 16.45
C ARG A 68 -10.98 -0.26 15.81
N ASP A 69 -12.01 0.54 16.05
CA ASP A 69 -13.33 0.36 15.44
C ASP A 69 -13.33 0.54 13.92
N ALA A 70 -12.38 1.33 13.38
CA ALA A 70 -12.26 1.60 11.96
C ALA A 70 -10.80 1.77 11.54
N ILE A 71 -10.45 1.23 10.37
CA ILE A 71 -9.14 1.33 9.74
C ILE A 71 -9.35 1.80 8.31
N THR A 72 -8.59 2.82 7.89
CA THR A 72 -8.61 3.33 6.52
C THR A 72 -7.24 3.19 5.87
N VAL A 73 -7.18 2.43 4.79
CA VAL A 73 -5.99 2.33 3.95
C VAL A 73 -6.03 3.43 2.89
N VAL A 74 -4.96 4.21 2.79
CA VAL A 74 -4.85 5.33 1.83
C VAL A 74 -3.74 5.05 0.82
N GLY A 75 -4.09 4.96 -0.46
CA GLY A 75 -3.18 4.72 -1.58
C GLY A 75 -3.70 3.68 -2.58
N SER A 76 -3.10 3.58 -3.76
CA SER A 76 -3.47 2.58 -4.79
C SER A 76 -2.30 1.73 -5.29
N GLY A 77 -1.14 1.82 -4.65
CA GLY A 77 0.01 0.99 -5.04
C GLY A 77 -0.05 -0.39 -4.41
N GLN A 78 0.89 -1.24 -4.80
CA GLN A 78 1.06 -2.61 -4.27
C GLN A 78 0.95 -2.69 -2.74
N SER A 79 1.71 -1.89 -1.99
CA SER A 79 1.67 -1.96 -0.52
C SER A 79 0.31 -1.62 0.08
N ALA A 80 -0.47 -0.73 -0.54
CA ALA A 80 -1.82 -0.43 -0.07
C ALA A 80 -2.75 -1.62 -0.29
N ALA A 81 -2.62 -2.29 -1.44
CA ALA A 81 -3.40 -3.50 -1.74
C ALA A 81 -3.04 -4.66 -0.80
N GLU A 82 -1.75 -4.90 -0.56
CA GLU A 82 -1.29 -5.95 0.36
C GLU A 82 -1.79 -5.72 1.78
N ILE A 83 -1.67 -4.49 2.30
CA ILE A 83 -2.18 -4.13 3.63
C ILE A 83 -3.70 -4.29 3.68
N TYR A 84 -4.41 -3.80 2.67
CA TYR A 84 -5.87 -3.91 2.64
C TYR A 84 -6.30 -5.37 2.62
N ARG A 85 -5.68 -6.20 1.78
CA ARG A 85 -5.93 -7.64 1.71
C ARG A 85 -5.68 -8.29 3.07
N ASP A 86 -4.51 -8.06 3.67
CA ASP A 86 -4.14 -8.65 4.96
C ASP A 86 -5.10 -8.26 6.09
N LEU A 87 -5.53 -6.99 6.16
CA LEU A 87 -6.56 -6.56 7.10
C LEU A 87 -7.96 -7.08 6.75
N LEU A 88 -8.25 -7.32 5.47
CA LEU A 88 -9.55 -7.80 5.06
C LEU A 88 -9.82 -9.21 5.57
N GLU A 89 -8.80 -10.07 5.69
CA GLU A 89 -8.97 -11.42 6.22
C GLU A 89 -9.61 -11.43 7.62
N ASP A 90 -9.07 -10.60 8.50
CA ASP A 90 -9.43 -10.55 9.92
C ASP A 90 -10.65 -9.67 10.23
N VAL A 91 -11.24 -9.01 9.22
CA VAL A 91 -12.34 -8.03 9.42
C VAL A 91 -13.54 -8.62 10.18
N ASP A 92 -13.89 -9.88 9.90
CA ASP A 92 -15.06 -10.53 10.51
C ASP A 92 -14.79 -11.02 11.94
N SER A 93 -13.54 -11.43 12.23
CA SER A 93 -13.15 -11.91 13.56
C SER A 93 -12.89 -10.76 14.54
N ARG A 94 -12.43 -9.62 14.02
CA ARG A 94 -12.09 -8.42 14.80
C ARG A 94 -13.20 -7.38 14.84
N GLY A 95 -14.10 -7.36 13.86
CA GLY A 95 -15.29 -6.52 13.84
C GLY A 95 -15.05 -5.04 13.49
N TYR A 96 -13.87 -4.66 13.01
CA TYR A 96 -13.59 -3.29 12.58
C TYR A 96 -14.16 -2.98 11.19
N ARG A 97 -14.46 -1.70 10.93
CA ARG A 97 -14.73 -1.22 9.57
C ARG A 97 -13.41 -1.06 8.82
N LEU A 98 -13.34 -1.55 7.58
CA LEU A 98 -12.16 -1.42 6.73
C LEU A 98 -12.47 -0.63 5.46
N ASP A 99 -11.88 0.56 5.34
CA ASP A 99 -12.06 1.48 4.20
C ASP A 99 -10.79 1.53 3.33
N TRP A 100 -10.94 1.66 2.00
CA TRP A 100 -9.82 1.86 1.08
C TRP A 100 -10.05 3.08 0.20
N ILE A 101 -9.18 4.08 0.32
CA ILE A 101 -9.30 5.35 -0.40
C ILE A 101 -8.07 5.60 -1.27
N THR A 102 -8.28 6.09 -2.49
CA THR A 102 -7.21 6.51 -3.38
C THR A 102 -7.60 7.74 -4.21
N ARG A 103 -6.59 8.52 -4.61
CA ARG A 103 -6.73 9.60 -5.61
C ARG A 103 -6.80 9.05 -7.04
N SER A 104 -6.29 7.84 -7.27
CA SER A 104 -6.29 7.23 -8.59
C SER A 104 -7.74 6.99 -9.04
N PRO A 105 -8.06 7.19 -10.34
CA PRO A 105 -9.45 7.03 -10.83
C PRO A 105 -9.97 5.58 -10.71
N ARG A 106 -9.07 4.62 -10.52
CA ARG A 106 -9.34 3.20 -10.33
C ARG A 106 -8.17 2.52 -9.61
N PHE A 107 -8.40 1.31 -9.10
CA PHE A 107 -7.34 0.36 -8.79
C PHE A 107 -6.87 -0.24 -10.12
N PHE A 108 -5.66 0.11 -10.55
CA PHE A 108 -5.13 -0.33 -11.84
C PHE A 108 -4.07 -1.42 -11.66
N PRO A 109 -4.10 -2.48 -12.49
CA PRO A 109 -3.05 -3.47 -12.47
C PRO A 109 -1.72 -2.88 -12.93
N LEU A 110 -0.64 -3.49 -12.50
CA LEU A 110 0.69 -3.28 -13.06
C LEU A 110 0.71 -3.87 -14.47
N GLU A 111 1.21 -3.09 -15.43
CA GLU A 111 1.22 -3.48 -16.84
C GLU A 111 2.37 -4.46 -17.12
N TYR A 112 2.03 -5.70 -17.47
CA TYR A 112 2.98 -6.80 -17.69
C TYR A 112 2.91 -7.39 -19.10
N THR A 113 2.22 -6.75 -20.05
CA THR A 113 2.24 -7.22 -21.44
C THR A 113 3.67 -7.21 -22.00
N ARG A 114 4.03 -8.27 -22.74
CA ARG A 114 5.40 -8.51 -23.22
C ARG A 114 5.99 -7.33 -24.00
N LEU A 115 5.21 -6.70 -24.87
CA LEU A 115 5.67 -5.53 -25.63
C LEU A 115 5.90 -4.30 -24.74
N THR A 116 5.14 -4.16 -23.66
CA THR A 116 5.31 -3.04 -22.73
C THR A 116 6.54 -3.22 -21.85
N LEU A 117 6.94 -4.46 -21.54
CA LEU A 117 8.17 -4.73 -20.79
C LEU A 117 9.44 -4.32 -21.54
N GLU A 118 9.39 -4.15 -22.86
CA GLU A 118 10.50 -3.54 -23.62
C GLU A 118 10.79 -2.11 -23.16
N MET A 119 9.86 -1.45 -22.46
CA MET A 119 10.07 -0.12 -21.86
C MET A 119 10.92 -0.17 -20.57
N THR A 120 11.32 -1.35 -20.11
CA THR A 120 12.32 -1.51 -19.03
C THR A 120 13.70 -1.89 -19.55
N SER A 121 13.90 -1.80 -20.87
CA SER A 121 15.18 -2.09 -21.53
C SER A 121 16.21 -0.96 -21.37
N PRO A 122 17.51 -1.27 -21.51
CA PRO A 122 18.57 -0.25 -21.63
C PRO A 122 18.29 0.75 -22.76
N GLU A 123 17.82 0.26 -23.91
CA GLU A 123 17.55 1.07 -25.10
C GLU A 123 16.44 2.10 -24.83
N TYR A 124 15.39 1.70 -24.10
CA TYR A 124 14.36 2.64 -23.67
C TYR A 124 14.88 3.65 -22.65
N SER A 125 15.79 3.24 -21.77
CA SER A 125 16.43 4.16 -20.82
C SER A 125 17.21 5.24 -21.55
N ASP A 126 18.01 4.86 -22.55
CA ASP A 126 18.76 5.80 -23.39
C ASP A 126 17.83 6.76 -24.12
N HIS A 127 16.74 6.25 -24.70
CA HIS A 127 15.70 7.07 -25.32
C HIS A 127 15.10 8.07 -24.32
N PHE A 128 14.66 7.60 -23.15
CA PHE A 128 14.04 8.42 -22.11
C PHE A 128 14.97 9.55 -21.63
N PHE A 129 16.26 9.25 -21.41
CA PHE A 129 17.24 10.25 -20.99
C PHE A 129 17.60 11.24 -22.11
N GLY A 130 17.43 10.86 -23.38
CA GLY A 130 17.57 11.75 -24.54
C GLY A 130 16.45 12.78 -24.71
N LEU A 131 15.32 12.63 -24.01
CA LEU A 131 14.17 13.54 -24.14
C LEU A 131 14.36 14.87 -23.39
N PRO A 132 13.71 15.96 -23.84
CA PRO A 132 13.56 17.18 -23.06
C PRO A 132 12.92 16.93 -21.68
N ALA A 133 13.28 17.76 -20.69
CA ALA A 133 12.86 17.55 -19.30
C ALA A 133 11.32 17.58 -19.12
N ASP A 134 10.64 18.50 -19.79
CA ASP A 134 9.18 18.63 -19.79
C ASP A 134 8.49 17.39 -20.40
N ALA A 135 9.06 16.84 -21.48
CA ALA A 135 8.57 15.60 -22.08
C ALA A 135 8.72 14.41 -21.12
N ARG A 136 9.86 14.29 -20.42
CA ARG A 136 10.06 13.25 -19.39
C ARG A 136 9.04 13.37 -18.26
N ASP A 137 8.75 14.58 -17.81
CA ASP A 137 7.77 14.82 -16.75
C ASP A 137 6.35 14.42 -17.16
N VAL A 138 5.97 14.66 -18.42
CA VAL A 138 4.70 14.18 -18.99
C VAL A 138 4.67 12.66 -19.02
N LEU A 139 5.69 12.02 -19.60
CA LEU A 139 5.75 10.57 -19.72
C LEU A 139 5.69 9.86 -18.36
N LEU A 140 6.43 10.35 -17.35
CA LEU A 140 6.39 9.79 -16.00
C LEU A 140 5.00 9.88 -15.37
N ARG A 141 4.18 10.87 -15.72
CA ARG A 141 2.80 10.96 -15.24
C ARG A 141 1.88 9.98 -15.95
N GLU A 142 2.07 9.78 -17.25
CA GLU A 142 1.22 8.91 -18.08
C GLU A 142 1.54 7.43 -17.87
N GLN A 143 2.81 7.08 -17.67
CA GLN A 143 3.30 5.70 -17.56
C GLN A 143 3.25 5.16 -16.11
N ARG A 144 2.44 5.74 -15.23
CA ARG A 144 2.34 5.30 -13.82
C ARG A 144 1.92 3.85 -13.67
N ASN A 145 1.13 3.33 -14.60
CA ASN A 145 0.74 1.92 -14.62
C ASN A 145 1.91 0.95 -14.86
N LEU A 146 3.09 1.43 -15.32
CA LEU A 146 4.27 0.58 -15.50
C LEU A 146 5.03 0.32 -14.19
N TYR A 147 4.82 1.12 -13.15
CA TYR A 147 5.63 1.04 -11.92
C TYR A 147 4.89 1.37 -10.61
N LYS A 148 3.63 1.81 -10.68
CA LYS A 148 2.76 2.12 -9.51
C LYS A 148 1.49 1.28 -9.46
N GLY A 149 1.34 0.31 -10.36
CA GLY A 149 0.21 -0.61 -10.38
C GLY A 149 0.23 -1.62 -9.25
N ILE A 150 -0.87 -2.35 -9.11
CA ILE A 150 -1.01 -3.48 -8.20
C ILE A 150 -0.82 -4.75 -9.03
N ASP A 151 -0.21 -5.77 -8.46
CA ASP A 151 -0.23 -7.10 -9.06
C ASP A 151 -1.67 -7.54 -9.41
N SER A 152 -1.86 -8.11 -10.61
CA SER A 152 -3.21 -8.47 -11.10
C SER A 152 -3.82 -9.62 -10.31
N GLU A 153 -3.02 -10.59 -9.88
CA GLU A 153 -3.50 -11.72 -9.08
C GLU A 153 -4.00 -11.20 -7.72
N LEU A 154 -3.28 -10.25 -7.12
CA LEU A 154 -3.70 -9.62 -5.87
C LEU A 154 -5.02 -8.83 -6.01
N ILE A 155 -5.24 -8.14 -7.13
CA ILE A 155 -6.54 -7.49 -7.39
C ILE A 155 -7.67 -8.53 -7.39
N ASP A 156 -7.45 -9.65 -8.09
CA ASP A 156 -8.43 -10.72 -8.18
C ASP A 156 -8.68 -11.37 -6.81
N GLU A 157 -7.64 -11.61 -6.01
CA GLU A 157 -7.75 -12.15 -4.65
C GLU A 157 -8.58 -11.25 -3.73
N ILE A 158 -8.37 -9.94 -3.78
CA ILE A 158 -9.14 -8.96 -3.02
C ILE A 158 -10.61 -9.01 -3.45
N PHE A 159 -10.88 -9.01 -4.76
CA PHE A 159 -12.24 -9.11 -5.29
C PHE A 159 -12.94 -10.40 -4.83
N GLN A 160 -12.28 -11.55 -4.96
CA GLN A 160 -12.84 -12.83 -4.54
C GLN A 160 -13.10 -12.88 -3.03
N THR A 161 -12.24 -12.27 -2.22
CA THR A 161 -12.41 -12.22 -0.76
C THR A 161 -13.59 -11.34 -0.36
N LEU A 162 -13.72 -10.15 -0.96
CA LEU A 162 -14.89 -9.29 -0.76
C LEU A 162 -16.19 -10.00 -1.20
N TYR A 163 -16.15 -10.69 -2.34
CA TYR A 163 -17.30 -11.43 -2.85
C TYR A 163 -17.75 -12.55 -1.89
N ARG A 164 -16.81 -13.38 -1.41
CA ARG A 164 -17.09 -14.43 -0.42
C ARG A 164 -17.71 -13.88 0.87
N LYS A 165 -17.15 -12.79 1.41
CA LYS A 165 -17.66 -12.17 2.64
C LYS A 165 -19.06 -11.58 2.45
N ARG A 166 -19.33 -10.94 1.30
CA ARG A 166 -20.66 -10.45 0.95
C ARG A 166 -21.70 -11.57 0.90
N LEU A 167 -21.37 -12.70 0.25
CA LEU A 167 -22.28 -13.84 0.19
C LEU A 167 -22.57 -14.43 1.57
N ALA A 168 -21.55 -14.54 2.43
CA ALA A 168 -21.73 -15.00 3.81
C ALA A 168 -22.64 -14.06 4.62
N PHE A 169 -22.46 -12.75 4.47
CA PHE A 169 -23.31 -11.74 5.10
C PHE A 169 -24.78 -11.82 4.62
N ASP A 170 -25.00 -11.96 3.31
CA ASP A 170 -26.34 -12.08 2.73
C ASP A 170 -27.05 -13.36 3.21
N ALA A 171 -26.33 -14.48 3.33
CA ALA A 171 -26.86 -15.73 3.88
C ALA A 171 -27.28 -15.59 5.36
N LEU A 172 -26.43 -14.99 6.20
CA LEU A 172 -26.76 -14.72 7.60
C LEU A 172 -28.02 -13.85 7.76
N ARG A 173 -28.22 -12.87 6.86
CA ARG A 173 -29.43 -12.03 6.85
C ARG A 173 -30.68 -12.81 6.45
N ALA A 174 -30.56 -13.72 5.47
CA ALA A 174 -31.68 -14.57 5.06
C ALA A 174 -32.12 -15.52 6.19
N GLU A 175 -31.18 -16.11 6.91
CA GLU A 175 -31.45 -16.98 8.07
C GLU A 175 -32.03 -16.21 9.28
N GLY A 176 -31.49 -15.02 9.56
CA GLY A 176 -31.99 -14.14 10.62
C GLY A 176 -33.38 -13.55 10.34
N GLY A 177 -33.72 -13.32 9.07
CA GLY A 177 -35.05 -12.90 8.63
C GLY A 177 -36.09 -14.02 8.72
N SER A 178 -35.69 -15.27 8.47
CA SER A 178 -36.56 -16.45 8.57
C SER A 178 -37.03 -16.73 10.00
N ARG A 179 -36.17 -16.52 11.02
CA ARG A 179 -36.54 -16.75 12.44
C ARG A 179 -37.53 -15.72 13.02
N ARG A 180 -37.72 -14.55 12.41
CA ARG A 180 -38.73 -13.56 12.85
C ARG A 180 -40.11 -13.76 12.23
N ALA A 181 -40.26 -14.66 11.24
CA ALA A 181 -41.54 -14.92 10.59
C ALA A 181 -42.33 -16.11 11.20
N ALA A 182 -41.75 -16.84 12.17
CA ALA A 182 -42.32 -18.08 12.71
C ALA A 182 -43.01 -17.94 14.09
N THR A 183 -43.32 -16.73 14.55
CA THR A 183 -44.19 -16.49 15.72
C THR A 183 -45.41 -15.65 15.32
N ARG A 184 -46.29 -16.24 14.51
CA ARG A 184 -47.71 -15.88 14.53
C ARG A 184 -48.44 -16.92 15.36
N ASP A 185 -48.84 -16.48 16.54
CA ASP A 185 -49.66 -17.17 17.52
C ASP A 185 -51.00 -17.63 16.90
N PRO A 186 -51.32 -18.94 16.86
CA PRO A 186 -52.63 -19.44 16.45
C PRO A 186 -53.56 -19.47 17.67
N ALA A 187 -53.84 -18.31 18.24
CA ALA A 187 -54.81 -18.15 19.33
C ALA A 187 -55.86 -17.09 18.97
N CYS A 188 -56.59 -17.32 17.88
CA CYS A 188 -57.91 -16.72 17.70
C CYS A 188 -58.92 -17.84 17.50
N ARG A 189 -59.67 -18.14 18.56
CA ARG A 189 -60.75 -19.14 18.58
C ARG A 189 -62.01 -18.63 17.82
N PRO A 190 -62.88 -19.55 17.36
CA PRO A 190 -64.08 -19.20 16.60
C PRO A 190 -65.25 -18.81 17.53
N GLY A 191 -66.10 -17.89 17.05
CA GLY A 191 -67.49 -17.73 17.50
C GLY A 191 -67.81 -16.47 18.32
N CYS A 192 -68.28 -15.44 17.62
CA CYS A 192 -69.41 -14.55 17.95
C CYS A 192 -69.80 -13.78 16.68
#